data_AF-A0A952SRK3-F1
#
_entry.id   AF-A0A952SRK3-F1
#
_cell.length_a   1.000
_cell.length_b   1.000
_cell.length_c   1.000
_cell.angle_alpha   90.00
_cell.angle_beta   90.00
_cell.angle_gamma   90.00
#
_symmetry.space_group_name_H-M   'P 1'
#
loop_
_entity.id
_entity.type
_entity.pdbx_description
1 polymer ?
#
loop_
_entity_poly.entity_id
_entity_poly.type
_entity_poly.pdbx_seq_one_letter_code
_entity_poly.pdbx_strand_id
1 'polypeptide(L)'
;MIKKACDRCDRVLELDDSKAGTKVHCPSCGDVNLIPFVTKYHPNSTPSQTVGRAEAKGYPPDKGPEVQVLMLRRAMFRSRPLSFITVALLTIASLVLALIHLVNPAALPVWVAITAVLIVLAGSILFVIWWIQSLSARLDVTNKRTITRRGLLSRSTSEVLHDNIRNVQIEQTFWQRVWHVGSIGISSSGQDGIEIQMHNVPTPDRLKEVIDLYRPLD
;
A
#
# COMPACT_ATOMS: atom_id res chain seq x y z
N MET A 1 -51.88 -1.92 4.46
CA MET A 1 -52.72 -2.81 5.28
C MET A 1 -51.95 -4.08 5.61
N ILE A 2 -51.86 -4.42 6.90
CA ILE A 2 -51.12 -5.58 7.40
C ILE A 2 -52.07 -6.77 7.53
N LYS A 3 -51.68 -7.93 6.97
CA LYS A 3 -52.39 -9.19 7.16
C LYS A 3 -51.52 -10.12 7.99
N LYS A 4 -51.98 -10.47 9.20
CA LYS A 4 -51.31 -11.41 10.10
C LYS A 4 -52.32 -12.46 10.58
N ALA A 5 -51.96 -13.74 10.56
CA ALA A 5 -52.74 -14.77 11.24
C ALA A 5 -52.58 -14.63 12.76
N CYS A 6 -53.66 -14.86 13.50
CA CYS A 6 -53.61 -14.90 14.96
C CYS A 6 -52.85 -16.14 15.43
N ASP A 7 -51.87 -15.95 16.32
CA ASP A 7 -50.96 -17.00 16.82
C ASP A 7 -51.70 -18.14 17.57
N ARG A 8 -52.97 -17.95 17.94
CA ARG A 8 -53.79 -18.93 18.69
C ARG A 8 -54.93 -19.57 17.90
N CYS A 9 -55.57 -18.86 16.98
CA CYS A 9 -56.78 -19.35 16.29
C CYS A 9 -56.68 -19.29 14.76
N ASP A 10 -55.51 -18.95 14.22
CA ASP A 10 -55.19 -18.87 12.78
C ASP A 10 -56.09 -17.95 11.94
N ARG A 11 -56.99 -17.18 12.57
CA ARG A 11 -57.84 -16.22 11.87
C ARG A 11 -57.00 -15.03 11.40
N VAL A 12 -57.21 -14.62 10.15
CA VAL A 12 -56.51 -13.48 9.54
C VAL A 12 -57.02 -12.17 10.13
N LEU A 13 -56.11 -11.39 10.72
CA LEU A 13 -56.34 -10.03 11.20
C LEU A 13 -55.94 -9.04 10.10
N GLU A 14 -56.88 -8.19 9.68
CA GLU A 14 -56.62 -7.08 8.76
C GLU A 14 -56.49 -5.79 9.57
N LEU A 15 -55.30 -5.20 9.57
CA LEU A 15 -54.96 -4.07 10.42
C LEU A 15 -54.37 -2.93 9.59
N ASP A 16 -54.59 -1.70 10.05
CA ASP A 16 -53.99 -0.51 9.48
C ASP A 16 -52.46 -0.50 9.72
N ASP A 17 -51.71 0.09 8.80
CA ASP A 17 -50.24 0.13 8.85
C ASP A 17 -49.72 0.92 10.07
N SER A 18 -50.55 1.82 10.62
CA SER A 18 -50.29 2.55 11.87
C SER A 18 -50.15 1.66 13.10
N LYS A 19 -50.62 0.40 13.06
CA LYS A 19 -50.54 -0.54 14.19
C LYS A 19 -49.30 -1.44 14.14
N ALA A 20 -48.39 -1.24 13.18
CA ALA A 20 -47.12 -1.95 13.11
C ALA A 20 -46.29 -1.77 14.40
N GLY A 21 -45.74 -2.86 14.93
CA GLY A 21 -44.92 -2.84 16.16
C GLY A 21 -45.71 -2.75 17.47
N THR A 22 -47.06 -2.70 17.41
CA THR A 22 -47.92 -2.67 18.61
C THR A 22 -48.51 -4.04 18.92
N LYS A 23 -48.97 -4.23 20.16
CA LYS A 23 -49.72 -5.40 20.60
C LYS A 23 -51.21 -5.14 20.37
N VAL A 24 -51.88 -6.03 19.63
CA VAL A 24 -53.32 -5.92 19.37
C VAL A 24 -54.03 -7.19 19.81
N HIS A 25 -55.26 -7.04 20.32
CA HIS A 25 -56.09 -8.16 20.71
C HIS A 25 -56.81 -8.76 19.49
N CYS A 26 -56.83 -10.08 19.39
CA CYS A 26 -57.64 -10.79 18.40
C CYS A 26 -59.13 -10.71 18.79
N PRO A 27 -60.04 -10.25 17.90
CA PRO A 27 -61.47 -10.14 18.19
C PRO A 27 -62.19 -11.49 18.25
N SER A 28 -61.55 -12.58 17.84
CA SER A 28 -62.17 -13.92 17.83
C SER A 28 -61.84 -14.78 19.05
N CYS A 29 -60.60 -14.73 19.56
CA CYS A 29 -60.17 -15.56 20.69
C CYS A 29 -59.57 -14.77 21.86
N GLY A 30 -59.46 -13.44 21.75
CA GLY A 30 -58.94 -12.56 22.79
C GLY A 30 -57.41 -12.53 22.94
N ASP A 31 -56.68 -13.34 22.15
CA ASP A 31 -55.23 -13.48 22.26
C ASP A 31 -54.46 -12.21 21.84
N VAL A 32 -53.33 -11.93 22.52
CA VAL A 32 -52.52 -10.73 22.30
C VAL A 32 -51.46 -11.01 21.24
N ASN A 33 -51.64 -10.43 20.06
CA ASN A 33 -50.78 -10.66 18.91
C ASN A 33 -49.83 -9.48 18.71
N LEU A 34 -48.52 -9.76 18.64
CA LEU A 34 -47.53 -8.77 18.22
C LEU A 34 -47.62 -8.57 16.70
N ILE A 35 -47.80 -7.33 16.26
CA ILE A 35 -47.80 -6.99 14.84
C ILE A 35 -46.37 -6.69 14.41
N PRO A 36 -45.80 -7.42 13.43
CA PRO A 36 -44.45 -7.18 12.97
C PRO A 36 -44.33 -5.75 12.41
N PHE A 37 -43.15 -5.14 12.57
CA PHE A 37 -42.87 -3.88 11.90
C PHE A 37 -42.96 -4.10 10.38
N VAL A 38 -43.81 -3.33 9.72
CA VAL A 38 -43.73 -3.21 8.27
C VAL A 38 -42.50 -2.35 8.01
N THR A 39 -41.35 -2.98 7.86
CA THR A 39 -40.28 -2.35 7.09
C THR A 39 -40.89 -2.17 5.70
N LYS A 40 -41.23 -0.92 5.33
CA LYS A 40 -41.50 -0.63 3.93
C LYS A 40 -40.28 -1.15 3.19
N TYR A 41 -40.46 -2.22 2.41
CA TYR A 41 -39.48 -2.62 1.43
C TYR A 41 -39.41 -1.46 0.44
N HIS A 42 -38.49 -0.54 0.70
CA HIS A 42 -37.99 0.35 -0.33
C HIS A 42 -37.07 -0.54 -1.17
N PRO A 43 -37.42 -0.86 -2.43
CA PRO A 43 -36.52 -1.59 -3.32
C PRO A 43 -35.17 -0.88 -3.55
N ASN A 44 -34.97 0.30 -2.98
CA ASN A 44 -33.73 1.09 -3.03
C ASN A 44 -33.05 1.31 -1.67
N SER A 45 -33.32 0.50 -0.63
CA SER A 45 -32.42 0.44 0.53
C SER A 45 -31.48 -0.75 0.47
N THR A 46 -30.83 -0.95 -0.68
CA THR A 46 -29.40 -1.24 -0.62
C THR A 46 -28.79 -0.02 0.11
N PRO A 47 -27.95 -0.15 1.15
CA PRO A 47 -27.05 0.96 1.40
C PRO A 47 -26.41 1.21 0.04
N SER A 48 -26.56 2.40 -0.51
CA SER A 48 -25.83 2.83 -1.71
C SER A 48 -24.35 2.85 -1.32
N GLN A 49 -23.75 1.67 -1.15
CA GLN A 49 -22.35 1.44 -1.43
C GLN A 49 -22.31 1.50 -2.95
N THR A 50 -22.24 2.71 -3.47
CA THR A 50 -21.44 2.95 -4.66
C THR A 50 -20.16 2.17 -4.41
N VAL A 51 -19.99 1.06 -5.15
CA VAL A 51 -18.83 0.18 -5.04
C VAL A 51 -17.61 1.08 -4.97
N GLY A 52 -16.85 0.99 -3.88
CA GLY A 52 -15.78 1.93 -3.60
C GLY A 52 -14.80 1.98 -4.76
N ARG A 53 -14.14 3.12 -5.02
CA ARG A 53 -13.19 3.24 -6.14
C ARG A 53 -12.12 2.14 -6.13
N ALA A 54 -11.67 1.74 -4.94
CA ALA A 54 -10.78 0.61 -4.73
C ALA A 54 -11.40 -0.74 -5.13
N GLU A 55 -12.62 -1.03 -4.66
CA GLU A 55 -13.35 -2.27 -4.96
C GLU A 55 -13.63 -2.42 -6.46
N ALA A 56 -13.96 -1.33 -7.14
CA ALA A 56 -14.19 -1.30 -8.58
C ALA A 56 -12.94 -1.70 -9.40
N LYS A 57 -11.74 -1.46 -8.83
CA LYS A 57 -10.45 -1.90 -9.41
C LYS A 57 -9.96 -3.25 -8.86
N GLY A 58 -10.77 -3.96 -8.07
CA GLY A 58 -10.43 -5.26 -7.49
C GLY A 58 -9.51 -5.19 -6.26
N TYR A 59 -9.37 -4.02 -5.64
CA TYR A 59 -8.63 -3.85 -4.40
C TYR A 59 -9.52 -4.04 -3.15
N PRO A 60 -8.94 -4.33 -1.97
CA PRO A 60 -9.70 -4.48 -0.73
C PRO A 60 -10.58 -3.26 -0.42
N PRO A 61 -11.77 -3.48 0.17
CA PRO A 61 -12.71 -2.42 0.51
C PRO A 61 -12.12 -1.45 1.52
N ASP A 62 -12.42 -0.17 1.35
CA ASP A 62 -12.01 0.89 2.28
C ASP A 62 -12.67 0.72 3.66
N LYS A 63 -13.99 0.44 3.66
CA LYS A 63 -14.82 0.26 4.87
C LYS A 63 -14.65 -1.12 5.55
N GLY A 64 -13.57 -1.84 5.25
CA GLY A 64 -13.29 -3.18 5.78
C GLY A 64 -12.26 -3.23 6.93
N PRO A 65 -11.84 -4.45 7.34
CA PRO A 65 -10.65 -4.62 8.18
C PRO A 65 -9.41 -4.06 7.46
N GLU A 66 -8.40 -3.66 8.24
CA GLU A 66 -7.17 -3.16 7.64
C GLU A 66 -6.39 -4.30 6.98
N VAL A 67 -6.15 -4.18 5.67
CA VAL A 67 -5.42 -5.18 4.88
C VAL A 67 -4.30 -4.49 4.11
N GLN A 68 -3.15 -5.16 4.03
CA GLN A 68 -2.03 -4.69 3.23
C GLN A 68 -2.33 -4.83 1.74
N VAL A 69 -2.32 -3.70 1.03
CA VAL A 69 -2.61 -3.62 -0.40
C VAL A 69 -1.34 -3.73 -1.22
N LEU A 70 -0.30 -3.01 -0.82
CA LEU A 70 0.97 -2.97 -1.54
C LEU A 70 2.13 -2.86 -0.56
N MET A 71 3.18 -3.63 -0.84
CA MET A 71 4.44 -3.56 -0.11
C MET A 71 5.56 -3.22 -1.08
N LEU A 72 6.24 -2.11 -0.82
CA LEU A 72 7.36 -1.64 -1.64
C LEU A 72 8.63 -1.59 -0.80
N ARG A 73 9.69 -2.17 -1.35
CA ARG A 73 11.07 -1.97 -0.88
C ARG A 73 11.81 -1.09 -1.87
N ARG A 74 12.85 -0.43 -1.38
CA ARG A 74 13.65 0.48 -2.21
C ARG A 74 14.34 -0.29 -3.34
N ALA A 75 14.03 0.05 -4.59
CA ALA A 75 14.58 -0.62 -5.77
C ALA A 75 15.92 0.01 -6.17
N MET A 76 16.96 -0.25 -5.38
CA MET A 76 18.27 0.41 -5.54
C MET A 76 18.93 0.13 -6.90
N PHE A 77 18.95 -1.14 -7.33
CA PHE A 77 19.56 -1.53 -8.62
C PHE A 77 18.93 -0.80 -9.81
N ARG A 78 17.61 -0.56 -9.75
CA ARG A 78 16.87 0.09 -10.83
C ARG A 78 17.00 1.61 -10.83
N SER A 79 17.36 2.20 -9.69
CA SER A 79 17.42 3.66 -9.52
C SER A 79 18.69 4.32 -10.05
N ARG A 80 19.82 3.59 -10.07
CA ARG A 80 21.11 4.07 -10.59
C ARG A 80 21.83 2.93 -11.32
N PRO A 81 21.27 2.42 -12.44
CA PRO A 81 21.81 1.25 -13.12
C PRO A 81 23.21 1.51 -13.65
N LEU A 82 23.48 2.71 -14.19
CA LEU A 82 24.80 3.07 -14.71
C LEU A 82 25.88 3.02 -13.63
N SER A 83 25.66 3.67 -12.48
CA SER A 83 26.65 3.66 -11.39
C SER A 83 26.91 2.23 -10.88
N PHE A 84 25.86 1.41 -10.77
CA PHE A 84 26.01 0.02 -10.35
C PHE A 84 26.78 -0.80 -11.38
N ILE A 85 26.45 -0.66 -12.68
CA ILE A 85 27.13 -1.33 -13.79
C ILE A 85 28.60 -0.90 -13.85
N THR A 86 28.90 0.40 -13.74
CA THR A 86 30.28 0.89 -13.76
C THR A 86 31.09 0.32 -12.60
N VAL A 87 30.55 0.34 -11.37
CA VAL A 87 31.23 -0.26 -10.22
C VAL A 87 31.40 -1.77 -10.42
N ALA A 88 30.38 -2.49 -10.87
CA ALA A 88 30.45 -3.93 -11.12
C ALA A 88 31.52 -4.27 -12.17
N LEU A 89 31.54 -3.56 -13.30
CA LEU A 89 32.53 -3.76 -14.36
C LEU A 89 33.94 -3.46 -13.88
N LEU A 90 34.15 -2.38 -13.14
CA LEU A 90 35.46 -2.06 -12.54
C LEU A 90 35.90 -3.16 -11.55
N THR A 91 34.98 -3.64 -10.71
CA THR A 91 35.28 -4.69 -9.73
C THR A 91 35.64 -6.01 -10.44
N ILE A 92 34.92 -6.37 -11.50
CA ILE A 92 35.18 -7.58 -12.31
C ILE A 92 36.50 -7.44 -13.07
N ALA A 93 36.73 -6.30 -13.73
CA ALA A 93 37.97 -6.05 -14.48
C ALA A 93 39.20 -6.11 -13.55
N SER A 94 39.11 -5.49 -12.37
CA SER A 94 40.17 -5.58 -11.36
C SER A 94 40.37 -7.01 -10.84
N LEU A 95 39.30 -7.78 -10.64
CA LEU A 95 39.43 -9.18 -10.25
C LEU A 95 40.17 -10.01 -11.31
N VAL A 96 39.87 -9.78 -12.59
CA VAL A 96 40.56 -10.44 -13.72
C VAL A 96 42.03 -10.06 -13.76
N LEU A 97 42.38 -8.78 -13.61
CA LEU A 97 43.77 -8.33 -13.56
C LEU A 97 44.53 -8.99 -12.40
N ALA A 98 43.95 -9.03 -11.20
CA ALA A 98 44.53 -9.70 -10.04
C ALA A 98 44.76 -11.20 -10.30
N LEU A 99 43.83 -11.88 -10.98
CA LEU A 99 43.95 -13.29 -11.33
C LEU A 99 45.05 -13.55 -12.37
N ILE A 100 45.20 -12.67 -13.36
CA ILE A 100 46.26 -12.76 -14.38
C ILE A 100 47.64 -12.69 -13.70
N HIS A 101 47.84 -11.76 -12.75
CA HIS A 101 49.07 -11.70 -11.96
C HIS A 101 49.33 -12.96 -11.14
N LEU A 102 48.28 -13.55 -10.56
CA LEU A 102 48.41 -14.74 -9.73
C LEU A 102 48.87 -15.96 -10.54
N VAL A 103 48.38 -16.09 -11.79
CA VAL A 103 48.74 -17.20 -12.69
C VAL A 103 50.07 -16.94 -13.40
N ASN A 104 50.32 -15.70 -13.81
CA ASN A 104 51.56 -15.31 -14.49
C ASN A 104 52.08 -13.97 -13.92
N PRO A 105 52.92 -14.02 -12.87
CA PRO A 105 53.42 -12.81 -12.23
C PRO A 105 54.36 -11.98 -13.12
N ALA A 106 54.87 -12.55 -14.21
CA ALA A 106 55.68 -11.82 -15.19
C ALA A 106 54.83 -11.02 -16.20
N ALA A 107 53.55 -11.34 -16.37
CA ALA A 107 52.68 -10.68 -17.34
C ALA A 107 52.36 -9.23 -16.97
N LEU A 108 52.33 -8.92 -15.68
CA LEU A 108 51.93 -7.63 -15.17
C LEU A 108 52.77 -7.28 -13.91
N PRO A 109 53.10 -6.00 -13.66
CA PRO A 109 53.92 -5.59 -12.52
C PRO A 109 53.17 -5.54 -11.18
N VAL A 110 53.82 -5.93 -10.08
CA VAL A 110 53.18 -6.11 -8.74
C VAL A 110 52.29 -4.94 -8.29
N TRP A 111 52.61 -3.69 -8.64
CA TRP A 111 51.78 -2.54 -8.29
C TRP A 111 50.37 -2.57 -8.93
N VAL A 112 50.21 -3.17 -10.11
CA VAL A 112 48.91 -3.40 -10.76
C VAL A 112 48.10 -4.43 -9.98
N ALA A 113 48.73 -5.49 -9.46
CA ALA A 113 48.06 -6.48 -8.63
C ALA A 113 47.54 -5.85 -7.33
N ILE A 114 48.37 -5.03 -6.68
CA ILE A 114 47.99 -4.35 -5.43
C ILE A 114 46.82 -3.39 -5.67
N THR A 115 46.88 -2.56 -6.72
CA THR A 115 45.78 -1.62 -7.04
C THR A 115 44.50 -2.37 -7.41
N ALA A 116 44.59 -3.47 -8.17
CA ALA A 116 43.45 -4.31 -8.50
C ALA A 116 42.76 -4.88 -7.24
N VAL A 117 43.52 -5.41 -6.29
CA VAL A 117 42.97 -5.93 -5.02
C VAL A 117 42.28 -4.82 -4.22
N LEU A 118 42.86 -3.61 -4.16
CA LEU A 118 42.25 -2.47 -3.47
C LEU A 118 40.92 -2.06 -4.12
N ILE A 119 40.83 -2.05 -5.45
CA ILE A 119 39.59 -1.73 -6.17
C ILE A 119 38.52 -2.80 -5.91
N VAL A 120 38.90 -4.08 -5.90
CA VAL A 120 37.97 -5.17 -5.56
C VAL A 120 37.42 -5.01 -4.14
N LEU A 121 38.30 -4.70 -3.18
CA LEU A 121 37.91 -4.49 -1.79
C LEU A 121 36.99 -3.26 -1.66
N ALA A 122 37.32 -2.13 -2.29
CA ALA A 122 36.46 -0.95 -2.29
C ALA A 122 35.10 -1.20 -2.96
N GLY A 123 35.09 -1.87 -4.13
CA GLY A 123 33.87 -2.23 -4.84
C GLY A 123 32.97 -3.14 -4.00
N SER A 124 33.55 -4.17 -3.37
CA SER A 124 32.78 -5.08 -2.50
C SER A 124 32.16 -4.36 -1.30
N ILE A 125 32.89 -3.44 -0.64
CA ILE A 125 32.37 -2.63 0.46
C ILE A 125 31.20 -1.75 -0.02
N LEU A 126 31.33 -1.11 -1.18
CA LEU A 126 30.23 -0.32 -1.75
C LEU A 126 28.99 -1.17 -2.01
N PHE A 127 29.14 -2.38 -2.56
CA PHE A 127 28.02 -3.30 -2.74
C PHE A 127 27.35 -3.67 -1.43
N VAL A 128 28.13 -3.94 -0.38
CA VAL A 128 27.59 -4.24 0.95
C VAL A 128 26.83 -3.05 1.53
N ILE A 129 27.38 -1.83 1.42
CA ILE A 129 26.70 -0.61 1.87
C ILE A 129 25.38 -0.42 1.13
N TRP A 130 25.36 -0.60 -0.19
CA TRP A 130 24.13 -0.52 -0.98
C TRP A 130 23.14 -1.62 -0.61
N TRP A 131 23.60 -2.85 -0.39
CA TRP A 131 22.74 -3.94 0.06
C TRP A 131 22.05 -3.57 1.38
N ILE A 132 22.80 -3.08 2.37
CA ILE A 132 22.28 -2.67 3.67
C ILE A 132 21.28 -1.51 3.54
N GLN A 133 21.58 -0.50 2.71
CA GLN A 133 20.67 0.62 2.45
C GLN A 133 19.38 0.19 1.75
N SER A 134 19.40 -0.90 0.97
CA SER A 134 18.18 -1.43 0.36
C SER A 134 17.24 -2.09 1.38
N LEU A 135 17.82 -2.67 2.44
CA LEU A 135 17.09 -3.32 3.51
C LEU A 135 16.55 -2.32 4.55
N SER A 136 17.14 -1.13 4.64
CA SER A 136 16.81 -0.15 5.67
C SER A 136 15.52 0.64 5.41
N ALA A 137 14.92 0.57 4.23
CA ALA A 137 13.72 1.35 3.91
C ALA A 137 12.60 0.51 3.28
N ARG A 138 11.40 0.62 3.86
CA ARG A 138 10.19 -0.08 3.42
C ARG A 138 8.98 0.86 3.48
N LEU A 139 8.12 0.77 2.46
CA LEU A 139 6.84 1.46 2.38
C LEU A 139 5.73 0.43 2.26
N ASP A 140 4.80 0.47 3.20
CA ASP A 140 3.63 -0.39 3.24
C ASP A 140 2.38 0.47 3.03
N VAL A 141 1.58 0.14 2.03
CA VAL A 141 0.28 0.77 1.77
C VAL A 141 -0.81 -0.21 2.16
N THR A 142 -1.65 0.18 3.10
CA THR A 142 -2.87 -0.55 3.48
C THR A 142 -4.09 0.09 2.81
N ASN A 143 -5.29 -0.39 3.06
CA ASN A 143 -6.51 0.31 2.63
C ASN A 143 -6.72 1.63 3.40
N LYS A 144 -6.20 1.77 4.62
CA LYS A 144 -6.49 2.94 5.49
C LYS A 144 -5.36 3.94 5.59
N ARG A 145 -4.11 3.49 5.47
CA ARG A 145 -2.93 4.31 5.70
C ARG A 145 -1.74 3.87 4.89
N THR A 146 -0.81 4.79 4.72
CA THR A 146 0.52 4.53 4.19
C THR A 146 1.54 4.64 5.31
N ILE A 147 2.39 3.61 5.46
CA ILE A 147 3.37 3.47 6.55
C ILE A 147 4.77 3.38 5.94
N THR A 148 5.67 4.24 6.38
CA THR A 148 7.09 4.20 6.01
C THR A 148 7.93 3.80 7.20
N ARG A 149 8.79 2.80 7.02
CA ARG A 149 9.77 2.35 8.02
C ARG A 149 11.17 2.57 7.49
N ARG A 150 12.01 3.29 8.23
CA ARG A 150 13.39 3.60 7.87
C ARG A 150 14.36 3.24 8.99
N GLY A 151 15.56 2.82 8.59
CA GLY A 151 16.70 2.58 9.46
C GLY A 151 16.90 1.10 9.83
N LEU A 152 18.15 0.76 10.16
CA LEU A 152 18.58 -0.61 10.47
C LEU A 152 18.79 -0.79 11.99
N LEU A 153 19.59 0.10 12.59
CA LEU A 153 19.88 0.12 14.04
C LEU A 153 18.91 1.05 14.79
N SER A 154 18.81 2.30 14.36
CA SER A 154 17.76 3.23 14.80
C SER A 154 16.62 3.17 13.80
N ARG A 155 15.40 2.88 14.28
CA ARG A 155 14.21 2.75 13.44
C ARG A 155 13.32 3.97 13.61
N SER A 156 12.96 4.59 12.49
CA SER A 156 11.95 5.64 12.41
C SER A 156 10.76 5.10 11.62
N THR A 157 9.56 5.29 12.16
CA THR A 157 8.31 4.91 11.50
C THR A 157 7.43 6.15 11.39
N SER A 158 6.93 6.41 10.19
CA SER A 158 5.99 7.49 9.89
C SER A 158 4.76 6.90 9.23
N GLU A 159 3.58 7.28 9.68
CA GLU A 159 2.31 6.82 9.11
C GLU A 159 1.41 8.00 8.76
N VAL A 160 0.68 7.87 7.66
CA VAL A 160 -0.31 8.87 7.22
C VAL A 160 -1.59 8.15 6.83
N LEU A 161 -2.69 8.52 7.49
CA LEU A 161 -4.04 8.07 7.13
C LEU A 161 -4.43 8.63 5.77
N HIS A 162 -5.05 7.80 4.93
CA HIS A 162 -5.44 8.19 3.57
C HIS A 162 -6.41 9.37 3.57
N ASP A 163 -7.30 9.44 4.56
CA ASP A 163 -8.23 10.55 4.77
C ASP A 163 -7.52 11.90 5.05
N ASN A 164 -6.33 11.86 5.62
CA ASN A 164 -5.57 13.05 5.99
C ASN A 164 -4.54 13.44 4.93
N ILE A 165 -4.40 12.68 3.84
CA ILE A 165 -3.46 13.02 2.78
C ILE A 165 -3.95 14.30 2.11
N ARG A 166 -3.10 15.32 2.08
CA ARG A 166 -3.36 16.59 1.40
C ARG A 166 -2.69 16.66 0.04
N ASN A 167 -1.48 16.12 -0.08
CA ASN A 167 -0.76 16.12 -1.34
C ASN A 167 0.11 14.86 -1.50
N VAL A 168 0.21 14.38 -2.74
CA VAL A 168 1.12 13.30 -3.14
C VAL A 168 1.97 13.83 -4.28
N GLN A 169 3.25 14.03 -4.01
CA GLN A 169 4.25 14.57 -4.92
C GLN A 169 5.08 13.43 -5.50
N ILE A 170 5.28 13.43 -6.81
CA ILE A 170 6.17 12.50 -7.50
C ILE A 170 7.30 13.32 -8.14
N GLU A 171 8.53 12.97 -7.81
CA GLU A 171 9.72 13.56 -8.43
C GLU A 171 10.46 12.50 -9.23
N GLN A 172 10.65 12.77 -10.52
CA GLN A 172 11.38 11.91 -11.44
C GLN A 172 12.24 12.72 -12.39
N THR A 173 13.50 12.34 -12.53
CA THR A 173 14.34 12.79 -13.63
C THR A 173 14.00 12.08 -14.93
N PHE A 174 14.46 12.60 -16.07
CA PHE A 174 14.29 11.97 -17.39
C PHE A 174 14.68 10.48 -17.38
N TRP A 175 15.86 10.19 -16.85
CA TRP A 175 16.41 8.84 -16.71
C TRP A 175 15.58 7.96 -15.78
N GLN A 176 15.12 8.51 -14.66
CA GLN A 176 14.24 7.81 -13.73
C GLN A 176 12.90 7.41 -14.37
N ARG A 177 12.35 8.26 -15.25
CA ARG A 177 11.13 7.96 -16.02
C ARG A 177 11.35 6.77 -16.97
N VAL A 178 12.48 6.72 -17.69
CA VAL A 178 12.83 5.58 -18.57
C VAL A 178 12.88 4.27 -17.78
N TRP A 179 13.47 4.27 -16.58
CA TRP A 179 13.58 3.07 -15.75
C TRP A 179 12.37 2.80 -14.85
N HIS A 180 11.31 3.62 -14.93
CA HIS A 180 10.11 3.55 -14.10
C HIS A 180 10.42 3.58 -12.60
N VAL A 181 11.32 4.46 -12.19
CA VAL A 181 11.71 4.69 -10.79
C VAL A 181 11.47 6.16 -10.46
N GLY A 182 11.21 6.50 -9.21
CA GLY A 182 11.11 7.90 -8.78
C GLY A 182 11.19 8.08 -7.28
N SER A 183 10.95 9.31 -6.83
CA SER A 183 10.73 9.63 -5.43
C SER A 183 9.27 9.99 -5.22
N ILE A 184 8.71 9.57 -4.09
CA ILE A 184 7.36 9.95 -3.66
C ILE A 184 7.43 10.71 -2.34
N GLY A 185 6.67 11.80 -2.26
CA GLY A 185 6.46 12.59 -1.06
C GLY A 185 4.97 12.67 -0.73
N ILE A 186 4.57 12.36 0.50
CA ILE A 186 3.19 12.48 0.97
C ILE A 186 3.15 13.51 2.10
N SER A 187 2.25 14.47 1.96
CA SER A 187 1.98 15.51 2.95
C SER A 187 0.58 15.31 3.54
N SER A 188 0.48 15.46 4.85
CA SER A 188 -0.77 15.35 5.60
C SER A 188 -1.31 16.73 5.96
N SER A 189 -2.55 16.78 6.41
CA SER A 189 -3.19 17.99 6.94
C SER A 189 -2.66 18.42 8.32
N GLY A 190 -1.91 17.57 9.02
CA GLY A 190 -1.50 17.79 10.41
C GLY A 190 -0.18 18.55 10.63
N GLN A 191 0.72 18.58 9.64
CA GLN A 191 2.04 19.19 9.75
C GLN A 191 2.42 19.93 8.47
N ASP A 192 3.11 21.06 8.63
CA ASP A 192 3.70 21.78 7.50
C ASP A 192 4.95 21.02 7.01
N GLY A 193 4.77 20.13 6.03
CA GLY A 193 5.88 19.42 5.40
C GLY A 193 5.52 18.13 4.68
N ILE A 194 6.55 17.42 4.23
CA ILE A 194 6.45 16.05 3.71
C ILE A 194 6.68 15.09 4.87
N GLU A 195 5.61 14.42 5.32
CA GLU A 195 5.67 13.45 6.44
C GLU A 195 6.28 12.11 6.00
N ILE A 196 5.97 11.69 4.78
CA ILE A 196 6.52 10.47 4.17
C ILE A 196 7.29 10.85 2.92
N GLN A 197 8.57 10.50 2.86
CA GLN A 197 9.42 10.70 1.70
C GLN A 197 10.21 9.41 1.40
N MET A 198 10.01 8.82 0.24
CA MET A 198 10.78 7.66 -0.17
C MET A 198 11.36 7.88 -1.55
N HIS A 199 12.68 7.78 -1.66
CA HIS A 199 13.38 7.82 -2.94
C HIS A 199 13.59 6.42 -3.50
N ASN A 200 13.77 6.33 -4.82
CA ASN A 200 14.06 5.07 -5.52
C ASN A 200 12.91 4.05 -5.39
N VAL A 201 11.68 4.55 -5.45
CA VAL A 201 10.45 3.75 -5.46
C VAL A 201 10.20 3.23 -6.88
N PRO A 202 10.00 1.92 -7.06
CA PRO A 202 9.61 1.38 -8.35
C PRO A 202 8.16 1.75 -8.65
N THR A 203 7.89 2.14 -9.89
CA THR A 203 6.55 2.50 -10.39
C THR A 203 5.80 3.49 -9.48
N PRO A 204 6.35 4.70 -9.25
CA PRO A 204 5.73 5.68 -8.34
C PRO A 204 4.34 6.12 -8.80
N ASP A 205 4.08 6.14 -10.11
CA ASP A 205 2.77 6.50 -10.67
C ASP A 205 1.68 5.49 -10.27
N ARG A 206 1.99 4.20 -10.36
CA ARG A 206 1.09 3.12 -9.93
C ARG A 206 0.85 3.16 -8.41
N LEU A 207 1.90 3.46 -7.64
CA LEU A 207 1.77 3.64 -6.19
C LEU A 207 0.80 4.80 -5.88
N LYS A 208 0.97 5.95 -6.52
CA LYS A 208 0.06 7.08 -6.37
C LYS A 208 -1.35 6.72 -6.77
N GLU A 209 -1.54 6.04 -7.90
CA GLU A 209 -2.85 5.60 -8.36
C GLU A 209 -3.55 4.75 -7.30
N VAL A 210 -2.84 3.81 -6.66
CA VAL A 210 -3.40 2.97 -5.57
C VAL A 210 -3.76 3.81 -4.35
N ILE A 211 -2.91 4.75 -3.93
CA ILE A 211 -3.20 5.65 -2.80
C ILE A 211 -4.43 6.52 -3.09
N ASP A 212 -4.55 7.04 -4.31
CA ASP A 212 -5.66 7.89 -4.73
C ASP A 212 -7.02 7.17 -4.73
N LEU A 213 -7.04 5.82 -4.79
CA LEU A 213 -8.29 5.03 -4.65
C LEU A 213 -8.88 5.12 -3.25
N TYR A 214 -8.02 5.29 -2.24
CA TYR A 214 -8.40 5.29 -0.83
C TYR A 214 -8.46 6.70 -0.22
N ARG A 215 -7.84 7.69 -0.86
CA ARG A 215 -7.87 9.09 -0.40
C ARG A 215 -9.16 9.79 -0.84
N PRO A 216 -9.82 10.61 -0.01
CA PRO A 216 -10.92 11.48 -0.46
C PRO A 216 -10.41 12.48 -1.52
N LEU A 217 -10.92 12.34 -2.74
CA LEU A 217 -10.73 13.29 -3.83
C LEU A 217 -12.07 14.01 -4.01
N ASP A 218 -12.23 15.13 -3.31
CA ASP A 218 -13.39 16.01 -3.45
C ASP A 218 -13.25 16.92 -4.68
#